data_AF-A0A1V6BS10-F1
#
_entry.id   AF-A0A1V6BS10-F1
#
_cell.length_a   1.000
_cell.length_b   1.000
_cell.length_c   1.000
_cell.angle_alpha   90.00
_cell.angle_beta   90.00
_cell.angle_gamma   90.00
#
_symmetry.space_group_name_H-M   'P 1'
#
loop_
_entity.id
_entity.type
_entity.pdbx_description
1 polymer ?
#
loop_
_entity_poly.entity_id
_entity_poly.type
_entity_poly.pdbx_seq_one_letter_code
_entity_poly.pdbx_strand_id
1 'polypeptide(L)'
;MKRHNFKFEKILKIKEDVESKIKLEYANVLQQKMRLQNENDYLLKSFLKDREKDIMSKTSGDKLIYSDIYFEAGFNSAVDIRVEKNNETISDLDAELAKIKERLTKATIEKKMFEKLKEKSLERFKKEVNQLEIKNTDEAGGVLARNNMNAAGA
;
A
#
# COMPACT_ATOMS: atom_id res chain seq x y z
N MET A 1 6.17 -35.42 -14.28
CA MET A 1 6.61 -35.00 -12.94
C MET A 1 5.41 -34.56 -12.11
N LYS A 2 5.35 -34.94 -10.82
CA LYS A 2 4.32 -34.39 -9.90
C LYS A 2 4.50 -32.87 -9.82
N ARG A 3 3.40 -32.10 -9.78
CA ARG A 3 3.44 -30.65 -9.53
C ARG A 3 3.47 -30.40 -8.03
N HIS A 4 4.21 -29.37 -7.59
CA HIS A 4 4.17 -28.92 -6.20
C HIS A 4 2.77 -28.38 -5.88
N ASN A 5 2.17 -28.83 -4.78
CA ASN A 5 0.89 -28.35 -4.31
C ASN A 5 1.02 -27.85 -2.87
N PHE A 6 0.92 -26.54 -2.68
CA PHE A 6 1.01 -25.95 -1.35
C PHE A 6 -0.33 -26.05 -0.62
N LYS A 7 -0.32 -26.74 0.54
CA LYS A 7 -1.53 -27.02 1.34
C LYS A 7 -2.34 -25.77 1.70
N PHE A 8 -1.69 -24.62 1.85
CA PHE A 8 -2.33 -23.37 2.27
C PHE A 8 -2.50 -22.35 1.15
N GLU A 9 -2.49 -22.77 -0.12
CA GLU A 9 -2.59 -21.87 -1.27
C GLU A 9 -3.85 -20.97 -1.21
N LYS A 10 -5.00 -21.54 -0.84
CA LYS A 10 -6.24 -20.76 -0.67
C LYS A 10 -6.15 -19.72 0.45
N ILE A 11 -5.48 -20.07 1.56
CA ILE A 11 -5.32 -19.15 2.70
C ILE A 11 -4.36 -18.03 2.33
N LEU A 12 -3.26 -18.34 1.65
CA LEU A 12 -2.32 -17.33 1.16
C LEU A 12 -3.04 -16.30 0.28
N LYS A 13 -3.87 -16.77 -0.67
CA LYS A 13 -4.69 -15.88 -1.51
C LYS A 13 -5.63 -14.98 -0.70
N ILE A 14 -6.30 -15.53 0.32
CA ILE A 14 -7.15 -14.73 1.21
C ILE A 14 -6.32 -13.65 1.93
N LYS A 15 -5.10 -13.96 2.37
CA LYS A 15 -4.21 -12.99 3.04
C LYS A 15 -3.74 -11.89 2.08
N GLU A 16 -3.43 -12.22 0.83
CA GLU A 16 -3.13 -11.26 -0.23
C GLU A 16 -4.31 -10.31 -0.49
N ASP A 17 -5.52 -10.86 -0.59
CA ASP A 17 -6.75 -10.07 -0.79
C ASP A 17 -7.02 -9.12 0.40
N VAL A 18 -6.82 -9.60 1.64
CA VAL A 18 -6.98 -8.78 2.85
C VAL A 18 -5.97 -7.63 2.87
N GLU A 19 -4.69 -7.89 2.63
CA GLU A 19 -3.67 -6.83 2.56
C GLU A 19 -4.01 -5.80 1.48
N SER A 20 -4.46 -6.26 0.31
CA SER A 20 -4.81 -5.41 -0.82
C SER A 20 -5.99 -4.49 -0.52
N LYS A 21 -7.03 -5.01 0.15
CA LYS A 21 -8.17 -4.21 0.60
C LYS A 21 -7.77 -3.12 1.59
N ILE A 22 -6.89 -3.45 2.55
CA ILE A 22 -6.40 -2.47 3.53
C ILE A 22 -5.53 -1.39 2.86
N LYS A 23 -4.72 -1.75 1.84
CA LYS A 23 -3.98 -0.75 1.05
C LYS A 23 -4.91 0.21 0.31
N LEU A 24 -5.99 -0.30 -0.27
CA LEU A 24 -6.98 0.53 -0.95
C LEU A 24 -7.68 1.48 0.04
N GLU A 25 -8.06 0.97 1.21
CA GLU A 25 -8.62 1.78 2.31
C GLU A 25 -7.65 2.90 2.70
N TYR A 26 -6.38 2.59 2.93
CA TYR A 26 -5.34 3.58 3.24
C TYR A 26 -5.21 4.65 2.14
N ALA A 27 -5.18 4.24 0.88
CA ALA A 27 -5.05 5.16 -0.25
C ALA A 27 -6.24 6.12 -0.35
N ASN A 28 -7.46 5.64 -0.11
CA ASN A 28 -8.66 6.46 -0.15
C ASN A 28 -8.67 7.52 0.97
N VAL A 29 -8.30 7.15 2.20
CA VAL A 29 -8.22 8.09 3.32
C VAL A 29 -7.11 9.11 3.10
N LEU A 30 -5.95 8.66 2.58
CA LEU A 30 -4.84 9.55 2.24
C LEU A 30 -5.24 10.57 1.17
N GLN A 31 -5.98 10.15 0.13
CA GLN A 31 -6.46 11.04 -0.92
C GLN A 31 -7.39 12.11 -0.36
N GLN A 32 -8.29 11.76 0.57
CA GLN A 32 -9.17 12.73 1.23
C GLN A 32 -8.38 13.76 2.02
N LYS A 33 -7.37 13.33 2.79
CA LYS A 33 -6.46 14.22 3.51
C LYS A 33 -5.76 15.17 2.54
N MET A 34 -5.15 14.65 1.47
CA MET A 34 -4.43 15.45 0.48
C MET A 34 -5.34 16.49 -0.17
N ARG A 35 -6.60 16.15 -0.45
CA ARG A 35 -7.57 17.10 -1.01
C ARG A 35 -7.79 18.29 -0.08
N LEU A 36 -7.98 18.06 1.23
CA LEU A 36 -8.18 19.13 2.21
C LEU A 36 -6.92 19.97 2.40
N GLN A 37 -5.74 19.34 2.39
CA GLN A 37 -4.47 20.06 2.46
C GLN A 37 -4.27 20.97 1.25
N ASN A 38 -4.57 20.47 0.04
CA ASN A 38 -4.50 21.26 -1.18
C ASN A 38 -5.52 22.42 -1.18
N GLU A 39 -6.73 22.19 -0.64
CA GLU A 39 -7.73 23.25 -0.46
C GLU A 39 -7.22 24.35 0.49
N ASN A 40 -6.67 23.97 1.65
CA ASN A 40 -6.08 24.92 2.59
C ASN A 40 -4.92 25.70 1.97
N ASP A 41 -4.03 25.02 1.24
CA ASP A 41 -2.92 25.65 0.54
C ASP A 41 -3.40 26.66 -0.50
N TYR A 42 -4.45 26.32 -1.27
CA TYR A 42 -5.04 27.23 -2.26
C TYR A 42 -5.65 28.47 -1.58
N LEU A 43 -6.45 28.27 -0.54
CA LEU A 43 -7.09 29.36 0.21
C LEU A 43 -6.06 30.32 0.81
N LEU A 44 -5.02 29.78 1.45
CA LEU A 44 -4.02 30.58 2.16
C LEU A 44 -2.98 31.22 1.22
N LYS A 45 -2.46 30.49 0.21
CA LYS A 45 -1.31 30.94 -0.60
C LYS A 45 -1.70 31.70 -1.85
N SER A 46 -2.79 31.31 -2.50
CA SER A 46 -3.23 31.97 -3.74
C SER A 46 -4.26 33.02 -3.44
N PHE A 47 -5.35 32.65 -2.76
CA PHE A 47 -6.49 33.54 -2.65
C PHE A 47 -6.23 34.73 -1.72
N LEU A 48 -5.84 34.49 -0.46
CA LEU A 48 -5.57 35.58 0.48
C LEU A 48 -4.42 36.48 0.01
N LYS A 49 -3.38 35.91 -0.59
CA LYS A 49 -2.21 36.66 -1.06
C LYS A 49 -2.51 37.58 -2.24
N ASP A 50 -3.31 37.11 -3.21
CA ASP A 50 -3.73 37.94 -4.34
C ASP A 50 -4.62 39.10 -3.88
N ARG A 51 -5.42 38.88 -2.84
CA ARG A 51 -6.32 39.88 -2.25
C ARG A 51 -5.57 40.89 -1.38
N GLU A 52 -4.61 40.43 -0.59
CA GLU A 52 -3.69 41.30 0.16
C GLU A 52 -2.93 42.23 -0.79
N LYS A 53 -2.46 41.69 -1.94
CA LYS A 53 -1.81 42.49 -2.97
C LYS A 53 -2.73 43.56 -3.57
N ASP A 54 -4.01 43.25 -3.79
CA ASP A 54 -4.99 44.22 -4.30
C ASP A 54 -5.18 45.39 -3.32
N ILE A 55 -5.36 45.10 -2.03
CA ILE A 55 -5.48 46.11 -0.97
C ILE A 55 -4.21 46.95 -0.84
N MET A 56 -3.03 46.29 -0.81
CA MET A 56 -1.74 46.96 -0.65
C MET A 56 -1.33 47.78 -1.89
N SER A 57 -2.00 47.59 -3.03
CA SER A 57 -1.78 48.39 -4.23
C SER A 57 -2.51 49.74 -4.20
N LYS A 58 -3.42 49.95 -3.26
CA LYS A 58 -4.16 51.21 -3.09
C LYS A 58 -3.29 52.28 -2.43
N THR A 59 -3.42 53.51 -2.90
CA THR A 59 -2.59 54.66 -2.50
C THR A 59 -3.42 55.77 -1.86
N SER A 60 -2.76 56.70 -1.15
CA SER A 60 -3.42 57.86 -0.56
C SER A 60 -4.14 58.70 -1.62
N GLY A 61 -5.46 58.84 -1.48
CA GLY A 61 -6.32 59.54 -2.43
C GLY A 61 -7.25 58.61 -3.22
N ASP A 62 -6.99 57.30 -3.21
CA ASP A 62 -7.90 56.32 -3.81
C ASP A 62 -9.20 56.22 -3.01
N LYS A 63 -10.33 56.13 -3.72
CA LYS A 63 -11.63 55.92 -3.09
C LYS A 63 -11.73 54.48 -2.58
N LEU A 64 -11.73 54.33 -1.26
CA LEU A 64 -12.08 53.08 -0.60
C LEU A 64 -13.59 53.01 -0.44
N ILE A 65 -14.21 51.98 -1.01
CA ILE A 65 -15.62 51.70 -0.77
C ILE A 65 -15.70 50.87 0.51
N TYR A 66 -16.42 51.39 1.51
CA TYR A 66 -16.56 50.73 2.81
C TYR A 66 -17.13 49.30 2.71
N SER A 67 -18.06 49.06 1.76
CA SER A 67 -18.60 47.73 1.50
C SER A 67 -17.53 46.72 1.12
N ASP A 68 -16.51 47.15 0.37
CA ASP A 68 -15.43 46.28 -0.06
C ASP A 68 -14.60 45.87 1.16
N ILE A 69 -14.24 46.82 2.02
CA ILE A 69 -13.49 46.56 3.27
C ILE A 69 -14.26 45.58 4.18
N TYR A 70 -15.57 45.79 4.35
CA TYR A 70 -16.40 44.94 5.19
C TYR A 70 -16.54 43.52 4.62
N PHE A 71 -16.73 43.41 3.30
CA PHE A 71 -16.77 42.14 2.60
C PHE A 71 -15.45 41.37 2.71
N GLU A 72 -14.31 42.07 2.57
CA GLU A 72 -12.98 41.50 2.73
C GLU A 72 -12.76 40.94 4.14
N ALA A 73 -13.11 41.70 5.18
CA ALA A 73 -12.97 41.24 6.57
C ALA A 73 -13.84 40.01 6.87
N GLY A 74 -15.10 40.01 6.42
CA GLY A 74 -16.01 38.88 6.59
C GLY A 74 -15.54 37.64 5.82
N PHE A 75 -15.01 37.84 4.61
CA PHE A 75 -14.47 36.76 3.80
C PHE A 75 -13.22 36.13 4.41
N ASN A 76 -12.27 36.93 4.90
CA ASN A 76 -11.06 36.41 5.56
C ASN A 76 -11.43 35.57 6.78
N SER A 77 -12.38 36.04 7.59
CA SER A 77 -12.90 35.26 8.72
C SER A 77 -13.55 33.94 8.27
N ALA A 78 -14.28 33.94 7.14
CA ALA A 78 -14.84 32.72 6.59
C ALA A 78 -13.76 31.73 6.10
N VAL A 79 -12.66 32.23 5.52
CA VAL A 79 -11.50 31.43 5.13
C VAL A 79 -10.84 30.81 6.36
N ASP A 80 -10.61 31.58 7.42
CA ASP A 80 -10.00 31.09 8.66
C ASP A 80 -10.83 29.96 9.27
N ILE A 81 -12.15 30.15 9.38
CA ILE A 81 -13.09 29.12 9.88
C ILE A 81 -13.05 27.87 8.99
N ARG A 82 -12.94 28.04 7.66
CA ARG A 82 -12.87 26.91 6.72
C ARG A 82 -11.58 26.12 6.90
N VAL A 83 -10.45 26.81 7.00
CA VAL A 83 -9.13 26.21 7.21
C VAL A 83 -9.07 25.48 8.54
N GLU A 84 -9.61 26.07 9.60
CA GLU A 84 -9.70 25.44 10.93
C GLU A 84 -10.49 24.13 10.87
N LYS A 85 -11.69 24.13 10.29
CA LYS A 85 -12.51 22.92 10.12
C LYS A 85 -11.83 21.85 9.27
N ASN A 86 -11.13 22.27 8.20
CA ASN A 86 -10.35 21.35 7.38
C ASN A 86 -9.21 20.73 8.19
N ASN A 87 -8.53 21.50 9.05
CA ASN A 87 -7.45 21.01 9.91
C ASN A 87 -7.95 20.04 10.98
N GLU A 88 -9.12 20.30 11.60
CA GLU A 88 -9.78 19.34 12.50
C GLU A 88 -10.03 18.01 11.79
N THR A 89 -10.61 18.07 10.58
CA THR A 89 -10.87 16.88 9.76
C THR A 89 -9.57 16.16 9.38
N ILE A 90 -8.51 16.89 9.03
CA ILE A 90 -7.18 16.31 8.74
C ILE A 90 -6.63 15.57 9.96
N SER A 91 -6.80 16.11 11.17
CA SER A 91 -6.38 15.46 12.42
C SER A 91 -7.10 14.12 12.63
N ASP A 92 -8.40 14.08 12.38
CA ASP A 92 -9.20 12.84 12.46
C ASP A 92 -8.74 11.80 11.42
N LEU A 93 -8.50 12.25 10.18
CA LEU A 93 -7.98 11.40 9.11
C LEU A 93 -6.58 10.86 9.43
N ASP A 94 -5.74 11.63 10.11
CA ASP A 94 -4.42 11.16 10.55
C ASP A 94 -4.51 10.07 11.61
N ALA A 95 -5.42 10.21 12.58
CA ALA A 95 -5.71 9.17 13.54
C ALA A 95 -6.26 7.89 12.86
N GLU A 96 -7.09 8.05 11.82
CA GLU A 96 -7.58 6.92 11.03
C GLU A 96 -6.47 6.23 10.23
N LEU A 97 -5.62 6.99 9.54
CA LEU A 97 -4.46 6.47 8.80
C LEU A 97 -3.51 5.68 9.70
N ALA A 98 -3.30 6.14 10.93
CA ALA A 98 -2.49 5.41 11.92
C ALA A 98 -3.09 4.03 12.23
N LYS A 99 -4.40 3.95 12.48
CA LYS A 99 -5.11 2.68 12.73
C LYS A 99 -5.06 1.74 11.52
N ILE A 100 -5.24 2.28 10.32
CA ILE A 100 -5.14 1.50 9.07
C ILE A 100 -3.72 0.97 8.89
N LYS A 101 -2.69 1.78 9.18
CA LYS A 101 -1.27 1.38 9.08
C LYS A 101 -0.92 0.23 10.03
N GLU A 102 -1.47 0.23 11.25
CA GLU A 102 -1.32 -0.91 12.17
C GLU A 102 -1.96 -2.18 11.61
N ARG A 103 -3.20 -2.08 11.09
CA ARG A 103 -3.89 -3.20 10.45
C ARG A 103 -3.11 -3.73 9.24
N LEU A 104 -2.59 -2.83 8.41
CA LEU A 104 -1.78 -3.19 7.24
C LEU A 104 -0.49 -3.92 7.64
N THR A 105 0.16 -3.47 8.72
CA THR A 105 1.36 -4.10 9.26
C THR A 105 1.07 -5.53 9.68
N LYS A 106 -0.02 -5.76 10.43
CA LYS A 106 -0.45 -7.11 10.84
C LYS A 106 -0.75 -7.99 9.63
N ALA A 107 -1.54 -7.50 8.67
CA ALA A 107 -1.87 -8.25 7.45
C ALA A 107 -0.63 -8.62 6.63
N THR A 108 0.33 -7.70 6.52
CA THR A 108 1.60 -7.94 5.82
C THR A 108 2.43 -9.03 6.49
N ILE A 109 2.53 -9.01 7.82
CA ILE A 109 3.24 -10.04 8.60
C ILE A 109 2.58 -11.41 8.38
N GLU A 110 1.25 -11.48 8.48
CA GLU A 110 0.52 -12.72 8.28
C GLU A 110 0.73 -13.29 6.87
N LYS A 111 0.62 -12.46 5.83
CA LYS A 111 0.89 -12.90 4.45
C LYS A 111 2.32 -13.44 4.31
N LYS A 112 3.32 -12.69 4.79
CA LYS A 112 4.74 -13.09 4.72
C LYS A 112 5.00 -14.42 5.42
N MET A 113 4.28 -14.71 6.50
CA MET A 113 4.37 -16.01 7.16
C MET A 113 3.95 -17.15 6.22
N PHE A 114 2.84 -17.00 5.49
CA PHE A 114 2.38 -18.01 4.54
C PHE A 114 3.27 -18.12 3.29
N GLU A 115 3.81 -16.99 2.79
CA GLU A 115 4.81 -16.99 1.72
C GLU A 115 6.04 -17.83 2.12
N LYS A 116 6.56 -17.60 3.32
CA LYS A 116 7.71 -18.37 3.84
C LYS A 116 7.40 -19.85 4.05
N LEU A 117 6.16 -20.20 4.44
CA LEU A 117 5.73 -21.59 4.50
C LEU A 117 5.66 -22.23 3.11
N LYS A 118 5.22 -21.49 2.09
CA LYS A 118 5.19 -21.94 0.69
C LYS A 118 6.58 -22.18 0.15
N GLU A 119 7.51 -21.27 0.39
CA GLU A 119 8.93 -21.40 0.03
C GLU A 119 9.55 -22.68 0.64
N LYS A 120 9.42 -22.85 1.96
CA LYS A 120 9.92 -24.05 2.65
C LYS A 120 9.27 -25.34 2.14
N SER A 121 7.98 -25.31 1.83
CA SER A 121 7.26 -26.44 1.25
C SER A 121 7.80 -26.80 -0.13
N LEU A 122 8.10 -25.79 -0.95
CA LEU A 122 8.68 -25.98 -2.28
C LEU A 122 10.10 -26.53 -2.20
N GLU A 123 10.92 -26.05 -1.27
CA GLU A 123 12.27 -26.58 -1.03
C GLU A 123 12.24 -28.06 -0.65
N ARG A 124 11.35 -28.46 0.27
CA ARG A 124 11.18 -29.87 0.65
C ARG A 124 10.77 -30.73 -0.53
N PHE A 125 9.78 -30.26 -1.31
CA PHE A 125 9.33 -30.94 -2.51
C PHE A 125 10.47 -31.15 -3.52
N LYS A 126 11.30 -30.13 -3.76
CA LYS A 126 12.47 -30.25 -4.65
C LYS A 126 13.46 -31.30 -4.15
N LYS A 127 13.74 -31.34 -2.83
CA LYS A 127 14.62 -32.35 -2.22
C LYS A 127 14.06 -33.76 -2.37
N GLU A 128 12.76 -33.95 -2.14
CA GLU A 128 12.08 -35.24 -2.29
C GLU A 128 12.10 -35.74 -3.74
N VAL A 129 11.84 -34.85 -4.71
CA VAL A 129 11.91 -35.19 -6.14
C VAL A 129 13.34 -35.61 -6.51
N ASN A 130 14.35 -34.84 -6.10
CA ASN A 130 15.75 -35.16 -6.38
C ASN A 130 16.17 -36.51 -5.75
N GLN A 131 15.77 -36.79 -4.51
CA GLN A 131 16.04 -38.09 -3.87
C GLN A 131 15.37 -39.24 -4.62
N LEU A 132 14.15 -39.04 -5.12
CA LEU A 132 13.43 -40.04 -5.91
C LEU A 132 14.11 -40.27 -7.26
N GLU A 133 14.58 -39.21 -7.92
CA GLU A 133 15.33 -39.29 -9.19
C GLU A 133 16.66 -40.02 -9.04
N ILE A 134 17.42 -39.72 -7.98
CA ILE A 134 18.67 -40.43 -7.65
C ILE A 134 18.38 -41.92 -7.45
N LYS A 135 17.40 -42.25 -6.60
CA LYS A 135 17.02 -43.64 -6.33
C LYS A 135 16.62 -44.39 -7.60
N ASN A 136 15.79 -43.77 -8.45
CA ASN A 136 15.36 -44.39 -9.70
C ASN A 136 16.54 -44.60 -10.66
N THR A 137 17.51 -43.68 -10.68
CA THR A 137 18.70 -43.76 -11.53
C THR A 137 19.63 -44.88 -11.06
N ASP A 138 19.86 -44.99 -9.75
CA ASP A 138 20.66 -46.06 -9.14
C ASP A 138 20.03 -47.43 -9.38
N GLU A 139 18.71 -47.56 -9.21
CA GLU A 139 17.98 -48.79 -9.49
C GLU A 139 18.08 -49.20 -10.97
N ALA A 140 17.90 -48.24 -11.89
CA ALA A 140 18.03 -48.49 -13.32
C ALA A 140 19.46 -48.91 -13.71
N GLY A 141 20.47 -48.21 -13.19
CA GLY A 141 21.89 -48.54 -13.39
C GLY A 141 22.23 -49.94 -12.85
N GLY A 142 21.73 -50.30 -11.67
CA GLY A 142 21.92 -51.63 -11.08
C GLY A 142 21.22 -52.76 -11.85
N VAL A 143 20.06 -52.50 -12.47
CA VAL A 143 19.42 -53.46 -13.39
C VAL A 143 20.26 -53.63 -14.66
N LEU A 144 20.72 -52.55 -15.28
CA LEU A 144 21.56 -52.59 -16.48
C LEU A 144 22.88 -53.32 -16.24
N ALA A 145 23.56 -53.05 -15.12
CA ALA A 145 24.80 -53.73 -14.75
C ALA A 145 24.60 -55.24 -14.57
N ARG A 146 23.50 -55.66 -13.91
CA ARG A 146 23.15 -57.08 -13.75
C ARG A 146 22.87 -57.76 -15.09
N ASN A 147 22.14 -57.11 -15.98
CA ASN A 147 21.84 -57.66 -17.30
C ASN A 147 23.11 -57.82 -18.16
N ASN A 148 24.04 -56.87 -18.10
CA ASN A 148 25.31 -56.95 -18.82
C ASN A 148 26.23 -58.04 -18.27
N MET A 149 26.27 -58.26 -16.95
CA MET A 149 27.03 -59.36 -16.34
C MET A 149 26.47 -60.73 -16.72
N ASN A 150 25.15 -60.88 -16.78
CA ASN A 150 24.51 -62.12 -17.22
C ASN A 150 24.73 -62.40 -18.73
N ALA A 151 24.84 -61.36 -19.55
CA ALA A 151 25.12 -61.49 -20.99
C ALA A 151 26.60 -61.76 -21.32
N ALA A 152 27.54 -61.37 -20.45
CA ALA A 152 28.98 -61.60 -20.63
C ALA A 152 29.48 -62.94 -20.04
N GLY A 153 28.65 -63.61 -19.24
CA GLY A 153 28.93 -64.93 -18.65
C GLY A 153 28.30 -66.12 -19.40
N ALA A 154 27.65 -65.87 -20.54
CA ALA A 154 27.13 -66.86 -21.49
C ALA A 154 27.97 -66.86 -22.77
#